data_AF-A0A060UPY5-F1
#
_entry.id   AF-A0A060UPY5-F1
#
_cell.length_a   1.000
_cell.length_b   1.000
_cell.length_c   1.000
_cell.angle_alpha   90.00
_cell.angle_beta   90.00
_cell.angle_gamma   90.00
#
_symmetry.space_group_name_H-M   'P 1'
#
loop_
_entity.id
_entity.type
_entity.pdbx_description
1 polymer ?
#
loop_
_entity_poly.entity_id
_entity_poly.type
_entity_poly.pdbx_seq_one_letter_code
_entity_poly.pdbx_strand_id
1 'polypeptide(L)'
;MQTVYIVPASTDQAGQCRIVAAKGTFDSPRDSYQAHPELWKEIGIMNSAGKIVCLQATPQMTDSMKDCEPLIAGSYFQFDI
;
A
#
# COMPACT_ATOMS: atom_id res chain seq x y z
N MET A 1 -8.71 3.06 -12.54
CA MET A 1 -7.95 3.89 -11.56
C MET A 1 -8.13 3.36 -10.14
N GLN A 2 -7.04 2.85 -9.57
CA GLN A 2 -6.94 2.41 -8.18
C GLN A 2 -5.67 2.99 -7.56
N THR A 3 -5.77 3.42 -6.30
CA THR A 3 -4.62 3.89 -5.52
C THR A 3 -4.24 2.85 -4.48
N VAL A 4 -2.96 2.52 -4.40
CA VAL A 4 -2.37 1.62 -3.40
C VAL A 4 -1.50 2.45 -2.46
N TYR A 5 -1.63 2.28 -1.15
CA TYR A 5 -0.91 3.04 -0.15
C TYR A 5 -0.24 2.10 0.86
N ILE A 6 1.02 2.40 1.21
CA ILE A 6 1.78 1.67 2.22
C ILE A 6 1.59 2.37 3.57
N VAL A 7 0.72 1.81 4.41
CA VAL A 7 0.39 2.36 5.71
C VAL A 7 1.57 2.15 6.66
N PRO A 8 2.15 3.23 7.23
CA PRO A 8 3.15 3.10 8.27
C PRO A 8 2.62 2.29 9.46
N ALA A 9 3.47 1.47 10.07
CA ALA A 9 3.13 0.78 11.30
C ALA A 9 2.85 1.83 12.41
N SER A 10 1.59 2.01 12.77
CA SER A 10 1.16 2.94 13.83
C SER A 10 1.38 2.41 15.24
N THR A 11 1.57 1.08 15.37
CA THR A 11 1.84 0.37 16.61
C THR A 11 2.89 -0.71 16.35
N ASP A 12 3.70 -1.01 17.36
CA ASP A 12 4.90 -1.88 17.40
C ASP A 12 4.71 -3.36 16.95
N GLN A 13 3.73 -3.70 16.12
CA GLN A 13 3.63 -5.04 15.53
C GLN A 13 4.73 -5.25 14.48
N ALA A 14 5.89 -5.68 14.99
CA ALA A 14 6.89 -6.50 14.32
C ALA A 14 7.51 -5.93 13.02
N GLY A 15 7.56 -4.60 12.86
CA GLY A 15 8.23 -3.98 11.71
C GLY A 15 7.57 -4.29 10.37
N GLN A 16 6.26 -4.58 10.36
CA GLN A 16 5.49 -4.81 9.13
C GLN A 16 4.57 -3.62 8.84
N CYS A 17 4.58 -3.16 7.59
CA CYS A 17 3.65 -2.15 7.09
C CYS A 17 2.50 -2.82 6.34
N ARG A 18 1.28 -2.31 6.51
CA ARG A 18 0.12 -2.78 5.73
C ARG A 18 0.12 -2.12 4.36
N ILE A 19 -0.29 -2.86 3.35
CA ILE A 19 -0.54 -2.36 2.01
C ILE A 19 -2.06 -2.34 1.82
N VAL A 20 -2.61 -1.16 1.58
CA VAL A 20 -4.04 -0.96 1.39
C VAL A 20 -4.33 -0.40 0.00
N ALA A 21 -5.52 -0.65 -0.52
CA ALA A 21 -5.95 -0.12 -1.81
C ALA A 21 -7.37 0.46 -1.74
N ALA A 22 -7.59 1.56 -2.45
CA ALA A 22 -8.89 2.20 -2.60
C ALA A 22 -9.18 2.49 -4.08
N LYS A 23 -10.45 2.45 -4.45
CA LYS A 23 -10.90 2.80 -5.81
C LYS A 23 -10.81 4.31 -6.00
N GLY A 24 -10.23 4.75 -7.11
CA GLY A 24 -10.05 6.17 -7.43
C GLY A 24 -8.62 6.66 -7.25
N THR A 25 -8.46 7.97 -7.42
CA THR A 25 -7.19 8.70 -7.36
C THR A 25 -7.24 9.63 -6.17
N PHE A 26 -6.18 9.63 -5.36
CA PHE A 26 -6.08 10.46 -4.16
C PHE A 26 -4.79 11.27 -4.22
N ASP A 27 -4.90 12.59 -4.04
CA ASP A 27 -3.74 13.50 -3.99
C ASP A 27 -2.93 13.30 -2.70
N SER A 28 -3.62 13.03 -1.59
CA SER A 28 -3.02 12.62 -0.31
C SER A 28 -3.64 11.31 0.17
N PRO A 29 -3.08 10.15 -0.21
CA PRO A 29 -3.55 8.84 0.25
C PRO A 29 -3.49 8.68 1.77
N ARG A 30 -2.50 9.31 2.41
CA ARG A 30 -2.36 9.33 3.86
C ARG A 30 -3.57 9.97 4.54
N ASP A 31 -3.91 11.19 4.13
CA ASP A 31 -4.99 11.94 4.78
C ASP A 31 -6.34 11.28 4.50
N SER A 32 -6.53 10.77 3.28
CA SER A 32 -7.72 9.99 2.93
C SER A 32 -7.85 8.72 3.78
N TYR A 33 -6.76 7.96 3.96
CA TYR A 33 -6.75 6.77 4.81
C TYR A 33 -7.04 7.11 6.28
N GLN A 34 -6.51 8.23 6.78
CA GLN A 34 -6.76 8.67 8.15
C GLN A 34 -8.20 9.14 8.37
N ALA A 35 -8.78 9.86 7.40
CA ALA A 35 -10.14 10.38 7.48
C ALA A 35 -11.20 9.30 7.24
N HIS A 36 -10.93 8.38 6.32
CA HIS A 36 -11.89 7.37 5.83
C HIS A 36 -11.24 5.99 5.65
N PRO A 37 -10.70 5.37 6.72
CA PRO A 37 -10.00 4.09 6.62
C PRO A 37 -10.87 2.97 6.05
N GLU A 38 -12.20 3.05 6.17
CA GLU A 38 -13.16 2.10 5.63
C GLU A 38 -13.20 2.02 4.10
N LEU A 39 -12.75 3.08 3.40
CA LEU A 39 -12.65 3.09 1.94
C LEU A 39 -11.45 2.27 1.42
N TRP A 40 -10.52 1.95 2.32
CA TRP A 40 -9.26 1.31 1.99
C TRP A 40 -9.28 -0.15 2.42
N LYS A 41 -9.11 -1.04 1.45
CA LYS A 41 -9.05 -2.48 1.68
C LYS A 41 -7.61 -2.91 1.84
N GLU A 42 -7.29 -3.65 2.90
CA GLU A 42 -6.00 -4.31 3.03
C GLU A 42 -5.83 -5.35 1.92
N ILE A 43 -4.71 -5.26 1.21
CA ILE A 43 -4.36 -6.18 0.12
C ILE A 43 -3.01 -6.85 0.37
N GLY A 44 -2.25 -6.48 1.39
CA GLY A 44 -0.94 -7.10 1.61
C GLY A 44 -0.16 -6.53 2.77
N ILE A 45 1.06 -7.02 2.94
CA ILE A 45 2.02 -6.54 3.93
C ILE A 45 3.43 -6.45 3.35
N MET A 46 4.19 -5.49 3.87
CA MET A 46 5.60 -5.24 3.58
C MET A 46 6.40 -5.38 4.87
N ASN A 47 7.58 -6.00 4.82
CA ASN A 47 8.47 -6.09 5.98
C ASN A 47 9.31 -4.80 6.18
N SER A 48 10.10 -4.77 7.26
CA SER A 48 10.94 -3.63 7.62
C SER A 48 12.08 -3.35 6.64
N ALA A 49 12.42 -4.30 5.77
CA ALA A 49 13.41 -4.13 4.71
C ALA A 49 12.80 -3.54 3.42
N GLY A 50 11.52 -3.15 3.43
CA GLY A 50 10.84 -2.63 2.25
C GLY A 50 10.45 -3.70 1.23
N LYS A 51 10.41 -4.99 1.63
CA LYS A 51 10.07 -6.11 0.76
C LYS A 51 8.62 -6.53 0.96
N ILE A 52 7.91 -6.76 -0.14
CA ILE A 52 6.55 -7.27 -0.14
C ILE A 52 6.59 -8.73 0.35
N VAL A 53 5.83 -9.02 1.41
CA VAL A 53 5.72 -10.36 1.98
C VAL A 53 4.52 -11.09 1.38
N CYS A 54 3.37 -10.40 1.29
CA CYS A 54 2.20 -10.88 0.57
C CYS A 54 1.46 -9.73 -0.09
N LEU A 55 0.87 -9.99 -1.26
CA LEU A 55 0.08 -9.01 -2.00
C LEU A 55 -1.02 -9.72 -2.79
N GLN A 56 -2.26 -9.29 -2.58
CA GLN A 56 -3.47 -9.67 -3.29
C GLN A 56 -3.81 -8.59 -4.31
N ALA A 57 -3.09 -8.61 -5.43
CA ALA A 57 -3.27 -7.68 -6.54
C ALA A 57 -3.17 -8.41 -7.88
N THR A 58 -3.40 -7.68 -8.99
CA THR A 58 -3.15 -8.24 -10.32
C THR A 58 -1.65 -8.52 -10.52
N PRO A 59 -1.28 -9.41 -11.45
CA PRO A 59 0.13 -9.66 -11.78
C PRO A 59 0.87 -8.36 -12.13
N GLN A 60 0.26 -7.51 -12.97
CA GLN A 60 0.84 -6.23 -13.39
C GLN A 60 1.14 -5.30 -12.20
N MET A 61 0.21 -5.16 -11.26
CA MET A 61 0.43 -4.36 -10.05
C MET A 61 1.53 -4.96 -9.19
N THR A 62 1.52 -6.28 -9.05
CA THR A 62 2.51 -7.01 -8.24
C THR A 62 3.91 -6.82 -8.79
N ASP A 63 4.10 -7.00 -10.09
CA ASP A 63 5.38 -6.83 -10.76
C ASP A 63 5.87 -5.38 -10.63
N SER A 64 4.99 -4.41 -10.91
CA SER A 64 5.32 -2.97 -10.79
C SER A 64 5.76 -2.57 -9.38
N MET A 65 5.07 -3.07 -8.35
CA MET A 65 5.43 -2.79 -6.96
C MET A 65 6.72 -3.52 -6.55
N LYS A 66 6.95 -4.75 -7.02
CA LYS A 66 8.17 -5.50 -6.76
C LYS A 66 9.40 -4.88 -7.40
N ASP A 67 9.28 -4.34 -8.60
CA ASP A 67 10.35 -3.63 -9.30
C ASP A 67 10.78 -2.35 -8.55
N CYS A 68 9.90 -1.81 -7.73
CA CYS A 68 10.15 -0.64 -6.90
C CYS A 68 10.70 -0.97 -5.50
N GLU A 69 10.91 -2.24 -5.17
CA GLU A 69 11.51 -2.60 -3.89
C GLU A 69 12.98 -2.14 -3.79
N PRO A 70 13.44 -1.62 -2.64
CA PRO A 70 12.72 -1.55 -1.37
C PRO A 70 11.70 -0.40 -1.33
N LEU A 71 10.49 -0.76 -0.92
CA LEU A 71 9.37 0.16 -0.75
C LEU A 71 9.47 0.92 0.58
N ILE A 72 8.91 2.13 0.62
CA ILE A 72 9.00 3.05 1.76
C ILE A 72 7.61 3.23 2.39
N ALA A 73 7.53 3.15 3.72
CA ALA A 73 6.29 3.45 4.42
C ALA A 73 5.80 4.87 4.11
N GLY A 74 4.52 5.02 3.82
CA GLY A 74 3.92 6.29 3.39
C GLY A 74 3.98 6.56 1.89
N SER A 75 4.63 5.71 1.08
CA SER A 75 4.56 5.81 -0.38
C SER A 75 3.24 5.25 -0.93
N TYR A 76 2.92 5.60 -2.17
CA TYR A 76 1.73 5.12 -2.85
C TYR A 76 1.97 4.90 -4.35
N PHE A 77 1.10 4.12 -4.96
CA PHE A 77 1.08 3.80 -6.38
C PHE A 77 -0.32 4.07 -6.95
N GLN A 78 -0.38 4.43 -8.22
CA GLN A 78 -1.63 4.61 -8.94
C GLN A 78 -1.62 3.72 -10.18
N PHE A 79 -2.71 2.97 -10.38
CA PHE A 79 -2.83 2.02 -11.47
C PHE A 79 -4.10 2.26 -12.28
N ASP A 80 -3.95 2.25 -13.60
CA ASP A 80 -5.05 2.21 -14.57
C ASP A 80 -5.49 0.76 -14.79
N ILE A 81 -6.14 0.21 -13.78
CA ILE A 81 -6.94 -1.02 -13.85
C ILE A 81 -8.41 -0.72 -14.09
#